data_AF-A0A6C0LKQ7-F1
#
_entry.id   AF-A0A6C0LKQ7-F1
#
_cell.length_a   1.000
_cell.length_b   1.000
_cell.length_c   1.000
_cell.angle_alpha   90.00
_cell.angle_beta   90.00
_cell.angle_gamma   90.00
#
_symmetry.space_group_name_H-M   'P 1'
#
loop_
_entity.id
_entity.type
_entity.pdbx_description
1 polymer ?
#
loop_
_entity_poly.entity_id
_entity_poly.type
_entity_poly.pdbx_seq_one_letter_code
_entity_poly.pdbx_strand_id
1 'polypeptide(L)'
;MSNATDTQINRQINREINRQINREINRQINREMDLYILKHIDRLDGLCCGDIDTFDSNDVCGFTMNDVKKRASEIKEYRKELDVLLQLPLMKQRTEEWYEARKTRLTASDLYDAIKGNNVSIKLAKKKANIVVDTINYNGIPALKWGTMFEPMATRCYSQKMNDIAIHDFGLVCDTENEHFGASPDGINELGIMLEIKCPYSRKIEDGVIPEKYKMQIQGQLAVCKLKECDYIECVFKSLDSVEEYLALDCDDGNGNDIKHGVIAEYYNSKGEYVYYYSEANRTPKECVDDICGGCDNINPDKSLKFSKYTYWRLDEMIIQRVVFNAKAWETIVPKINAFWESVEEYKSLPLLPIETGMKKYMFVKDDD
;
A
#
# COMPACT_ATOMS: atom_id res chain seq x y z
N MET A 1 42.96 -2.55 26.71
CA MET A 1 41.48 -2.69 26.76
C MET A 1 40.78 -2.24 25.47
N SER A 2 41.41 -1.53 24.51
CA SER A 2 40.74 -1.10 23.26
C SER A 2 40.57 -2.20 22.19
N ASN A 3 41.57 -3.09 22.01
CA ASN A 3 41.54 -4.09 20.92
C ASN A 3 40.40 -5.13 21.02
N ALA A 4 39.91 -5.44 22.23
CA ALA A 4 38.84 -6.41 22.43
C ALA A 4 37.47 -5.81 22.02
N THR A 5 37.24 -4.54 22.35
CA THR A 5 36.04 -3.78 21.98
C THR A 5 35.97 -3.57 20.47
N ASP A 6 37.08 -3.21 19.82
CA ASP A 6 37.13 -3.01 18.36
C ASP A 6 36.83 -4.31 17.59
N THR A 7 37.33 -5.45 18.08
CA THR A 7 37.06 -6.77 17.48
C THR A 7 35.58 -7.17 17.61
N GLN A 8 34.95 -6.82 18.74
CA GLN A 8 33.55 -7.15 19.01
C GLN A 8 32.61 -6.24 18.19
N ILE A 9 32.94 -4.96 18.07
CA ILE A 9 32.25 -3.99 17.21
C ILE A 9 32.35 -4.41 15.73
N ASN A 10 33.54 -4.76 15.24
CA ASN A 10 33.72 -5.22 13.85
C ASN A 10 32.95 -6.51 13.54
N ARG A 11 32.87 -7.46 14.48
CA ARG A 11 32.04 -8.67 14.31
C ARG A 11 30.56 -8.34 14.26
N GLN A 12 30.10 -7.37 15.06
CA GLN A 12 28.70 -6.95 15.06
C GLN A 12 28.33 -6.22 13.77
N ILE A 13 29.19 -5.31 13.30
CA ILE A 13 29.05 -4.60 12.03
C ILE A 13 29.01 -5.60 10.86
N ASN A 14 29.97 -6.54 10.79
CA ASN A 14 30.00 -7.54 9.72
C ASN A 14 28.77 -8.46 9.73
N ARG A 15 28.25 -8.81 10.91
CA ARG A 15 27.00 -9.59 11.01
C ARG A 15 25.80 -8.80 10.48
N GLU A 16 25.72 -7.51 10.79
CA GLU A 16 24.60 -6.68 10.34
C GLU A 16 24.68 -6.38 8.84
N ILE A 17 25.87 -6.08 8.32
CA ILE A 17 26.14 -5.94 6.88
C ILE A 17 25.74 -7.22 6.13
N ASN A 18 26.20 -8.40 6.60
CA ASN A 18 25.85 -9.66 5.96
C ASN A 18 24.34 -9.96 6.02
N ARG A 19 23.65 -9.58 7.10
CA ARG A 19 22.18 -9.70 7.18
C ARG A 19 21.49 -8.77 6.20
N GLN A 20 21.95 -7.52 6.08
CA GLN A 20 21.39 -6.56 5.13
C GLN A 20 21.60 -7.02 3.69
N ILE A 21 22.83 -7.43 3.33
CA ILE A 21 23.13 -7.97 1.99
C ILE A 21 22.28 -9.19 1.68
N ASN A 22 22.18 -10.16 2.60
CA ASN A 22 21.36 -11.35 2.37
C ASN A 22 19.87 -11.02 2.25
N ARG A 23 19.36 -10.02 2.98
CA ARG A 23 17.98 -9.55 2.83
C ARG A 23 17.77 -8.92 1.46
N GLU A 24 18.70 -8.09 0.99
CA GLU A 24 18.63 -7.45 -0.32
C GLU A 24 18.64 -8.48 -1.44
N ILE A 25 19.62 -9.39 -1.41
CA ILE A 25 19.76 -10.47 -2.39
C ILE A 25 18.48 -11.31 -2.43
N ASN A 26 17.94 -11.73 -1.27
CA ASN A 26 16.71 -12.52 -1.25
C ASN A 26 15.48 -11.73 -1.74
N ARG A 27 15.42 -10.41 -1.50
CA ARG A 27 14.35 -9.54 -2.02
C ARG A 27 14.39 -9.47 -3.55
N GLN A 28 15.57 -9.20 -4.11
CA GLN A 28 15.76 -9.10 -5.55
C GLN A 28 15.51 -10.44 -6.25
N ILE A 29 16.05 -11.53 -5.70
CA ILE A 29 15.85 -12.89 -6.21
C ILE A 29 14.36 -13.26 -6.22
N ASN A 30 13.63 -13.03 -5.12
CA ASN A 30 12.21 -13.38 -5.06
C ASN A 30 11.39 -12.60 -6.10
N ARG A 31 11.72 -11.32 -6.35
CA ARG A 31 11.06 -10.54 -7.40
C ARG A 31 11.36 -11.08 -8.80
N GLU A 32 12.62 -11.38 -9.10
CA GLU A 32 13.00 -11.94 -10.41
C GLU A 32 12.34 -13.31 -10.64
N MET A 33 12.25 -14.12 -9.58
CA MET A 33 11.50 -15.37 -9.58
C MET A 33 10.00 -15.15 -9.78
N ASP A 34 9.38 -14.18 -9.09
CA ASP A 34 7.96 -13.83 -9.25
C ASP A 34 7.67 -13.41 -10.71
N LEU A 35 8.53 -12.56 -11.30
CA LEU A 35 8.45 -12.15 -12.72
C LEU A 35 8.61 -13.34 -13.68
N TYR A 36 9.56 -14.23 -13.39
CA TYR A 36 9.75 -15.45 -14.20
C TYR A 36 8.53 -16.37 -14.13
N ILE A 37 7.95 -16.53 -12.93
CA ILE A 37 6.75 -17.35 -12.72
C ILE A 37 5.55 -16.72 -13.42
N LEU A 38 5.40 -15.39 -13.39
CA LEU A 38 4.33 -14.66 -14.08
C LEU A 38 4.32 -14.95 -15.59
N LYS A 39 5.49 -14.99 -16.22
CA LYS A 39 5.60 -15.35 -17.66
C LYS A 39 5.09 -16.75 -17.99
N HIS A 40 4.95 -17.61 -16.99
CA HIS A 40 4.55 -19.01 -17.12
C HIS A 40 3.26 -19.32 -16.34
N ILE A 41 2.55 -18.30 -15.84
CA ILE A 41 1.46 -18.47 -14.87
C ILE A 41 0.26 -19.23 -15.45
N ASP A 42 -0.05 -19.04 -16.73
CA ASP A 42 -1.11 -19.77 -17.44
C ASP A 42 -0.86 -21.29 -17.45
N ARG A 43 0.40 -21.72 -17.35
CA ARG A 43 0.76 -23.13 -17.21
C ARG A 43 0.52 -23.65 -15.79
N LEU A 44 0.57 -22.80 -14.76
CA LEU A 44 0.34 -23.22 -13.37
C LEU A 44 -1.12 -23.58 -13.09
N ASP A 45 -2.07 -22.92 -13.75
CA ASP A 45 -3.51 -23.15 -13.56
C ASP A 45 -3.99 -24.46 -14.22
N GLY A 46 -3.21 -25.00 -15.15
CA GLY A 46 -3.48 -26.28 -15.83
C GLY A 46 -2.74 -27.50 -15.26
N LEU A 47 -1.80 -27.32 -14.31
CA LEU A 47 -0.89 -28.39 -13.87
C LEU A 47 -1.19 -28.90 -12.46
N CYS A 48 -1.26 -30.23 -12.33
CA CYS A 48 -1.18 -30.91 -11.03
C CYS A 48 0.24 -30.73 -10.45
N CYS A 49 0.38 -30.91 -9.14
CA CYS A 49 1.65 -30.74 -8.40
C CYS A 49 2.87 -31.55 -8.92
N GLY A 50 2.69 -32.41 -9.92
CA GLY A 50 3.72 -33.25 -10.51
C GLY A 50 4.35 -32.74 -11.82
N ASP A 51 3.84 -31.69 -12.46
CA ASP A 51 4.26 -31.32 -13.83
C ASP A 51 5.19 -30.09 -13.90
N ILE A 52 5.86 -29.77 -12.80
CA ILE A 52 6.80 -28.63 -12.69
C ILE A 52 8.16 -28.96 -13.35
N ASP A 53 8.16 -29.60 -14.53
CA ASP A 53 9.35 -30.03 -15.27
C ASP A 53 9.54 -29.27 -16.60
N THR A 54 8.74 -28.24 -16.88
CA THR A 54 8.78 -27.48 -18.14
C THR A 54 9.54 -26.16 -18.09
N PHE A 55 10.22 -25.87 -16.99
CA PHE A 55 11.03 -24.65 -16.86
C PHE A 55 12.43 -24.93 -17.44
N ASP A 56 12.81 -24.21 -18.50
CA ASP A 56 14.09 -24.39 -19.17
C ASP A 56 15.23 -23.76 -18.34
N SER A 57 16.33 -24.51 -18.17
CA SER A 57 17.44 -24.18 -17.26
C SER A 57 18.37 -23.09 -17.77
N ASN A 58 18.21 -22.65 -19.02
CA ASN A 58 19.21 -21.84 -19.71
C ASN A 58 18.99 -20.31 -19.57
N ASP A 59 17.86 -19.85 -19.03
CA ASP A 59 17.49 -18.42 -19.02
C ASP A 59 17.50 -17.76 -17.61
N VAL A 60 17.98 -18.45 -16.58
CA VAL A 60 17.78 -18.01 -15.20
C VAL A 60 19.11 -17.66 -14.53
N CYS A 61 19.45 -16.36 -14.52
CA CYS A 61 20.56 -15.85 -13.72
C CYS A 61 20.12 -15.72 -12.25
N GLY A 62 20.77 -16.42 -11.32
CA GLY A 62 20.70 -16.11 -9.87
C GLY A 62 19.86 -17.03 -8.98
N PHE A 63 19.14 -18.02 -9.51
CA PHE A 63 18.36 -18.99 -8.71
C PHE A 63 18.29 -20.37 -9.38
N THR A 64 18.10 -21.43 -8.58
CA THR A 64 18.05 -22.81 -9.09
C THR A 64 16.63 -23.18 -9.52
N MET A 65 16.51 -24.22 -10.35
CA MET A 65 15.19 -24.76 -10.71
C MET A 65 14.38 -25.14 -9.46
N ASN A 66 15.02 -25.72 -8.46
CA ASN A 66 14.35 -26.10 -7.21
C ASN A 66 13.77 -24.88 -6.48
N ASP A 67 14.44 -23.73 -6.53
CA ASP A 67 13.93 -22.49 -5.94
C ASP A 67 12.67 -22.02 -6.68
N VAL A 68 12.68 -22.08 -8.02
CA VAL A 68 11.48 -21.79 -8.84
C VAL A 68 10.34 -22.73 -8.48
N LYS A 69 10.58 -24.05 -8.41
CA LYS A 69 9.54 -25.03 -8.05
C LYS A 69 8.96 -24.76 -6.67
N LYS A 70 9.81 -24.44 -5.70
CA LYS A 70 9.38 -24.09 -4.34
C LYS A 70 8.51 -22.84 -4.34
N ARG A 71 8.96 -21.77 -5.01
CA ARG A 71 8.22 -20.51 -5.08
C ARG A 71 6.89 -20.64 -5.82
N ALA A 72 6.86 -21.42 -6.90
CA ALA A 72 5.61 -21.73 -7.61
C ALA A 72 4.61 -22.46 -6.70
N SER A 73 5.09 -23.38 -5.84
CA SER A 73 4.25 -24.03 -4.83
C SER A 73 3.71 -23.04 -3.79
N GLU A 74 4.52 -22.07 -3.34
CA GLU A 74 4.08 -21.01 -2.41
C GLU A 74 3.00 -20.14 -3.05
N ILE A 75 3.25 -19.66 -4.27
CA ILE A 75 2.29 -18.85 -5.05
C ILE A 75 0.98 -19.59 -5.27
N LYS A 76 1.02 -20.91 -5.51
CA LYS A 76 -0.20 -21.72 -5.64
C LYS A 76 -1.06 -21.68 -4.36
N GLU A 77 -0.44 -21.68 -3.19
CA GLU A 77 -1.18 -21.51 -1.93
C GLU A 77 -1.67 -20.07 -1.76
N TYR A 78 -0.89 -19.07 -2.15
CA TYR A 78 -1.29 -17.65 -2.07
C TYR A 78 -2.52 -17.37 -2.95
N ARG A 79 -2.57 -17.96 -4.16
CA ARG A 79 -3.70 -17.83 -5.08
C ARG A 79 -4.97 -18.48 -4.56
N LYS A 80 -4.89 -19.59 -3.81
CA LYS A 80 -6.07 -20.16 -3.15
C LYS A 80 -6.68 -19.19 -2.13
N GLU A 81 -5.83 -18.51 -1.36
CA GLU A 81 -6.31 -17.49 -0.41
C GLU A 81 -6.90 -16.28 -1.15
N LEU A 82 -6.28 -15.85 -2.26
CA LEU A 82 -6.84 -14.82 -3.14
C LEU A 82 -8.23 -15.21 -3.66
N ASP A 83 -8.41 -16.45 -4.12
CA ASP A 83 -9.71 -16.95 -4.61
C ASP A 83 -10.79 -16.84 -3.52
N VAL A 84 -10.45 -17.14 -2.26
CA VAL A 84 -11.36 -16.98 -1.11
C VAL A 84 -11.70 -15.50 -0.90
N LEU A 85 -10.70 -14.62 -0.94
CA LEU A 85 -10.89 -13.18 -0.77
C LEU A 85 -11.77 -12.57 -1.86
N LEU A 86 -11.63 -13.02 -3.12
CA LEU A 86 -12.41 -12.56 -4.26
C LEU A 86 -13.91 -12.90 -4.15
N GLN A 87 -14.28 -13.88 -3.32
CA GLN A 87 -15.69 -14.20 -3.04
C GLN A 87 -16.30 -13.33 -1.92
N LEU A 88 -15.50 -12.53 -1.22
CA LEU A 88 -16.01 -11.69 -0.13
C LEU A 88 -16.83 -10.51 -0.67
N PRO A 89 -17.86 -10.05 0.06
CA PRO A 89 -18.58 -8.84 -0.31
C PRO A 89 -17.65 -7.63 -0.36
N LEU A 90 -17.59 -6.96 -1.51
CA LEU A 90 -16.75 -5.78 -1.70
C LEU A 90 -17.35 -4.57 -0.96
N MET A 91 -16.69 -4.15 0.12
CA MET A 91 -17.00 -2.89 0.81
C MET A 91 -16.06 -1.79 0.32
N LYS A 92 -16.37 -1.21 -0.84
CA LYS A 92 -15.51 -0.26 -1.56
C LYS A 92 -15.02 0.87 -0.66
N GLN A 93 -13.73 1.19 -0.73
CA GLN A 93 -13.10 2.23 0.09
C GLN A 93 -13.80 3.59 -0.11
N ARG A 94 -13.89 4.38 0.97
CA ARG A 94 -14.48 5.74 0.98
C ARG A 94 -15.98 5.82 0.63
N THR A 95 -16.69 4.70 0.74
CA THR A 95 -18.16 4.67 0.74
C THR A 95 -18.71 4.89 2.14
N GLU A 96 -19.98 5.25 2.26
CA GLU A 96 -20.65 5.42 3.55
C GLU A 96 -20.63 4.10 4.35
N GLU A 97 -20.91 2.98 3.68
CA GLU A 97 -20.84 1.63 4.25
C GLU A 97 -19.45 1.32 4.81
N TRP A 98 -18.40 1.71 4.09
CA TRP A 98 -17.01 1.57 4.54
C TRP A 98 -16.73 2.39 5.80
N TYR A 99 -17.18 3.64 5.87
CA TYR A 99 -17.01 4.47 7.06
C TYR A 99 -17.80 3.93 8.26
N GLU A 100 -19.05 3.50 8.07
CA GLU A 100 -19.88 2.95 9.13
C GLU A 100 -19.29 1.67 9.71
N ALA A 101 -18.87 0.74 8.85
CA ALA A 101 -18.31 -0.52 9.31
C ALA A 101 -16.99 -0.32 10.08
N ARG A 102 -16.23 0.74 9.77
CA ARG A 102 -15.02 1.12 10.54
C ARG A 102 -15.31 1.72 11.90
N LYS A 103 -16.55 2.11 12.24
CA LYS A 103 -16.87 2.65 13.58
C LYS A 103 -16.84 1.56 14.64
N THR A 104 -17.20 0.33 14.28
CA THR A 104 -17.33 -0.81 15.21
C THR A 104 -16.12 -1.73 15.24
N ARG A 105 -14.98 -1.29 14.69
CA ARG A 105 -13.72 -2.05 14.73
C ARG A 105 -12.49 -1.17 14.72
N LEU A 106 -11.39 -1.67 15.26
CA LEU A 106 -10.06 -1.15 15.00
C LEU A 106 -9.61 -1.55 13.59
N THR A 107 -8.93 -0.65 12.88
CA THR A 107 -8.41 -0.92 11.54
C THR A 107 -6.90 -1.01 11.55
N ALA A 108 -6.31 -1.82 10.68
CA ALA A 108 -4.86 -2.03 10.62
C ALA A 108 -4.03 -0.72 10.58
N SER A 109 -4.50 0.32 9.90
CA SER A 109 -3.86 1.65 9.83
C SER A 109 -3.71 2.36 11.18
N ASP A 110 -4.61 2.06 12.12
CA ASP A 110 -4.66 2.65 13.46
C ASP A 110 -4.02 1.73 14.52
N LEU A 111 -3.67 0.49 14.15
CA LEU A 111 -3.19 -0.54 15.07
C LEU A 111 -1.98 -0.09 15.87
N TYR A 112 -0.97 0.48 15.20
CA TYR A 112 0.24 0.96 15.86
C TYR A 112 -0.05 2.02 16.93
N ASP A 113 -1.02 2.91 16.69
CA ASP A 113 -1.36 3.96 17.62
C ASP A 113 -2.29 3.46 18.75
N ALA A 114 -3.13 2.47 18.47
CA ALA A 114 -4.00 1.81 19.44
C ALA A 114 -3.21 1.05 20.51
N ILE A 115 -2.18 0.29 20.13
CA ILE A 115 -1.48 -0.62 21.06
C ILE A 115 -0.37 0.05 21.89
N LYS A 116 -0.13 1.36 21.72
CA LYS A 116 0.89 2.11 22.48
C LYS A 116 0.52 2.34 23.94
N GLY A 117 -0.77 2.26 24.31
CA GLY A 117 -1.23 2.51 25.68
C GLY A 117 -0.98 3.93 26.20
N ASN A 118 -0.77 4.90 25.30
CA ASN A 118 -0.51 6.30 25.64
C ASN A 118 -1.73 7.20 25.34
N ASN A 119 -1.60 8.51 25.51
CA ASN A 119 -2.67 9.47 25.22
C ASN A 119 -3.25 9.38 23.79
N VAL A 120 -2.48 8.88 22.81
CA VAL A 120 -2.98 8.66 21.45
C VAL A 120 -3.98 7.50 21.44
N SER A 121 -3.64 6.38 22.09
CA SER A 121 -4.55 5.24 22.22
C SER A 121 -5.87 5.59 22.93
N ILE A 122 -5.79 6.38 24.02
CA ILE A 122 -6.98 6.84 24.77
C ILE A 122 -7.88 7.70 23.88
N LYS A 123 -7.31 8.66 23.14
CA LYS A 123 -8.08 9.50 22.21
C LYS A 123 -8.73 8.68 21.10
N LEU A 124 -8.01 7.70 20.55
CA LEU A 124 -8.54 6.81 19.54
C LEU A 124 -9.69 5.96 20.09
N ALA A 125 -9.57 5.44 21.31
CA ALA A 125 -10.62 4.68 21.97
C ALA A 125 -11.87 5.55 22.21
N LYS A 126 -11.71 6.77 22.72
CA LYS A 126 -12.80 7.74 22.88
C LYS A 126 -13.46 8.13 21.55
N LYS A 127 -12.68 8.24 20.46
CA LYS A 127 -13.22 8.46 19.10
C LYS A 127 -14.08 7.28 18.65
N LYS A 128 -13.61 6.03 18.86
CA LYS A 128 -14.38 4.81 18.55
C LYS A 128 -15.62 4.64 19.44
N ALA A 129 -15.60 5.20 20.65
CA ALA A 129 -16.75 5.26 21.55
C ALA A 129 -17.73 6.41 21.25
N ASN A 130 -17.53 7.19 20.18
CA ASN A 130 -18.32 8.39 19.84
C ASN A 130 -18.37 9.47 20.95
N ILE A 131 -17.39 9.50 21.85
CA ILE A 131 -17.27 10.56 22.88
C ILE A 131 -16.66 11.83 22.28
N VAL A 132 -15.71 11.64 21.36
CA VAL A 132 -15.03 12.74 20.66
C VAL A 132 -15.46 12.72 19.20
N VAL A 133 -16.06 13.82 18.76
CA VAL A 133 -16.42 14.03 17.35
C VAL A 133 -15.24 14.60 16.61
N ASP A 134 -14.87 13.95 15.50
CA ASP A 134 -13.81 14.42 14.63
C ASP A 134 -14.35 15.46 13.64
N THR A 135 -13.91 16.70 13.76
CA THR A 135 -14.33 17.80 12.90
C THR A 135 -13.31 18.12 11.80
N ILE A 136 -12.34 17.24 11.57
CA ILE A 136 -11.23 17.52 10.65
C ILE A 136 -11.67 17.31 9.21
N ASN A 137 -11.47 18.34 8.40
CA ASN A 137 -11.57 18.22 6.95
C ASN A 137 -10.29 17.56 6.40
N TYR A 138 -10.30 16.22 6.36
CA TYR A 138 -9.19 15.43 5.84
C TYR A 138 -8.88 15.71 4.36
N ASN A 139 -9.89 16.07 3.56
CA ASN A 139 -9.71 16.45 2.15
C ASN A 139 -8.89 17.74 1.99
N GLY A 140 -8.85 18.58 3.02
CA GLY A 140 -8.05 19.81 3.04
C GLY A 140 -6.58 19.60 3.38
N ILE A 141 -6.16 18.38 3.76
CA ILE A 141 -4.77 18.10 4.14
C ILE A 141 -3.98 17.74 2.87
N PRO A 142 -2.98 18.56 2.46
CA PRO A 142 -2.27 18.35 1.19
C PRO A 142 -1.66 16.96 1.04
N ALA A 143 -1.04 16.42 2.09
CA ALA A 143 -0.41 15.10 2.04
C ALA A 143 -1.42 13.95 1.86
N LEU A 144 -2.60 14.03 2.50
CA LEU A 144 -3.64 13.01 2.33
C LEU A 144 -4.29 13.10 0.95
N LYS A 145 -4.54 14.33 0.48
CA LYS A 145 -5.03 14.59 -0.87
C LYS A 145 -4.05 14.04 -1.92
N TRP A 146 -2.77 14.30 -1.74
CA TRP A 146 -1.70 13.81 -2.61
C TRP A 146 -1.63 12.29 -2.65
N GLY A 147 -1.54 11.63 -1.49
CA GLY A 147 -1.53 10.17 -1.41
C GLY A 147 -2.76 9.56 -2.08
N THR A 148 -3.94 10.09 -1.76
CA THR A 148 -5.22 9.71 -2.36
C THR A 148 -5.22 9.84 -3.88
N MET A 149 -4.69 10.95 -4.41
CA MET A 149 -4.67 11.23 -5.84
C MET A 149 -3.71 10.30 -6.57
N PHE A 150 -2.54 10.01 -6.01
CA PHE A 150 -1.48 9.26 -6.68
C PHE A 150 -1.51 7.74 -6.45
N GLU A 151 -2.24 7.23 -5.46
CA GLU A 151 -2.34 5.79 -5.18
C GLU A 151 -2.76 4.96 -6.40
N PRO A 152 -3.76 5.35 -7.23
CA PRO A 152 -4.08 4.64 -8.46
C PRO A 152 -2.95 4.66 -9.51
N MET A 153 -2.17 5.75 -9.58
CA MET A 153 -1.03 5.85 -10.50
C MET A 153 0.15 5.01 -10.02
N ALA A 154 0.40 4.96 -8.71
CA ALA A 154 1.39 4.07 -8.12
C ALA A 154 1.04 2.59 -8.35
N THR A 155 -0.25 2.24 -8.17
CA THR A 155 -0.78 0.90 -8.45
C THR A 155 -0.55 0.50 -9.90
N ARG A 156 -0.87 1.40 -10.84
CA ARG A 156 -0.61 1.22 -12.27
C ARG A 156 0.86 1.03 -12.57
N CYS A 157 1.72 1.93 -12.08
CA CYS A 157 3.16 1.84 -12.29
C CYS A 157 3.75 0.54 -11.73
N TYR A 158 3.27 0.07 -10.58
CA TYR A 158 3.64 -1.23 -10.01
C TYR A 158 3.20 -2.37 -10.94
N SER A 159 1.95 -2.37 -11.40
CA SER A 159 1.41 -3.40 -12.31
C SER A 159 2.28 -3.52 -13.57
N GLN A 160 2.56 -2.40 -14.23
CA GLN A 160 3.41 -2.36 -15.43
C GLN A 160 4.82 -2.88 -15.17
N LYS A 161 5.42 -2.50 -14.03
CA LYS A 161 6.74 -3.00 -13.60
C LYS A 161 6.73 -4.50 -13.33
N MET A 162 5.56 -5.05 -13.01
CA MET A 162 5.33 -6.47 -12.74
C MET A 162 4.65 -7.18 -13.93
N ASN A 163 5.01 -6.81 -15.17
CA ASN A 163 4.52 -7.43 -16.41
C ASN A 163 2.99 -7.33 -16.57
N ASP A 164 2.45 -6.12 -16.34
CA ASP A 164 1.03 -5.79 -16.44
C ASP A 164 0.12 -6.72 -15.62
N ILE A 165 0.63 -7.21 -14.47
CA ILE A 165 -0.13 -8.07 -13.57
C ILE A 165 -1.40 -7.35 -13.07
N ALA A 166 -2.52 -8.07 -13.08
CA ALA A 166 -3.76 -7.53 -12.53
C ALA A 166 -3.70 -7.39 -11.00
N ILE A 167 -4.38 -6.36 -10.50
CA ILE A 167 -4.45 -6.01 -9.08
C ILE A 167 -5.92 -5.83 -8.72
N HIS A 168 -6.34 -6.52 -7.68
CA HIS A 168 -7.71 -6.52 -7.19
C HIS A 168 -7.87 -5.59 -5.99
N ASP A 169 -8.96 -4.81 -5.96
CA ASP A 169 -9.38 -3.97 -4.84
C ASP A 169 -10.40 -4.71 -3.97
N PHE A 170 -10.20 -4.68 -2.65
CA PHE A 170 -11.03 -5.36 -1.66
C PHE A 170 -11.75 -4.41 -0.70
N GLY A 171 -11.43 -3.11 -0.73
CA GLY A 171 -12.02 -2.14 0.19
C GLY A 171 -11.74 -2.51 1.66
N LEU A 172 -12.77 -2.79 2.48
CA LEU A 172 -12.59 -3.25 3.87
C LEU A 172 -12.86 -4.75 4.01
N VAL A 173 -11.82 -5.50 4.36
CA VAL A 173 -11.89 -6.89 4.80
C VAL A 173 -12.07 -6.92 6.32
N CYS A 174 -13.12 -7.59 6.78
CA CYS A 174 -13.38 -7.78 8.21
C CYS A 174 -12.73 -9.07 8.67
N ASP A 175 -12.09 -9.06 9.84
CA ASP A 175 -11.48 -10.27 10.38
C ASP A 175 -12.56 -11.29 10.75
N THR A 176 -12.42 -12.52 10.23
CA THR A 176 -13.36 -13.61 10.51
C THR A 176 -13.23 -14.17 11.93
N GLU A 177 -12.09 -13.92 12.60
CA GLU A 177 -11.79 -14.43 13.94
C GLU A 177 -11.91 -13.35 15.02
N ASN A 178 -11.98 -12.07 14.63
CA ASN A 178 -12.11 -10.94 15.55
C ASN A 178 -13.03 -9.85 14.97
N GLU A 179 -14.29 -9.79 15.40
CA GLU A 179 -15.27 -8.81 14.90
C GLU A 179 -14.88 -7.34 15.12
N HIS A 180 -13.96 -7.09 16.06
CA HIS A 180 -13.44 -5.76 16.38
C HIS A 180 -12.18 -5.40 15.60
N PHE A 181 -11.77 -6.20 14.60
CA PHE A 181 -10.62 -5.91 13.76
C PHE A 181 -10.95 -6.01 12.26
N GLY A 182 -10.22 -5.23 11.47
CA GLY A 182 -10.36 -5.25 10.02
C GLY A 182 -9.22 -4.51 9.32
N ALA A 183 -9.12 -4.73 8.02
CA ALA A 183 -8.03 -4.22 7.20
C ALA A 183 -8.53 -3.77 5.83
N SER A 184 -7.88 -2.76 5.29
CA SER A 184 -8.08 -2.32 3.90
C SER A 184 -6.72 -2.37 3.22
N PRO A 185 -6.38 -3.47 2.53
CA PRO A 185 -5.19 -3.49 1.67
C PRO A 185 -5.39 -2.53 0.49
N ASP A 186 -4.30 -1.95 -0.01
CA ASP A 186 -4.36 -1.06 -1.19
C ASP A 186 -4.55 -1.86 -2.49
N GLY A 187 -4.22 -3.16 -2.47
CA GLY A 187 -4.56 -4.13 -3.49
C GLY A 187 -3.98 -5.51 -3.21
N ILE A 188 -4.38 -6.52 -3.97
CA ILE A 188 -3.72 -7.85 -4.00
C ILE A 188 -3.57 -8.25 -5.47
N ASN A 189 -2.36 -8.63 -5.88
CA ASN A 189 -2.10 -9.02 -7.26
C ASN A 189 -2.46 -10.48 -7.55
N GLU A 190 -2.45 -10.89 -8.83
CA GLU A 190 -2.76 -12.27 -9.27
C GLU A 190 -1.89 -13.38 -8.65
N LEU A 191 -0.74 -13.03 -8.05
CA LEU A 191 0.09 -13.99 -7.31
C LEU A 191 -0.38 -14.20 -5.86
N GLY A 192 -1.41 -13.47 -5.41
CA GLY A 192 -1.81 -13.42 -4.01
C GLY A 192 -0.86 -12.63 -3.12
N ILE A 193 -0.06 -11.72 -3.70
CA ILE A 193 0.83 -10.83 -2.95
C ILE A 193 0.10 -9.50 -2.73
N MET A 194 0.00 -9.09 -1.47
CA MET A 194 -0.66 -7.85 -1.06
C MET A 194 0.17 -6.62 -1.44
N LEU A 195 -0.47 -5.48 -1.62
CA LEU A 195 0.16 -4.19 -1.84
C LEU A 195 -0.21 -3.23 -0.70
N GLU A 196 0.79 -2.49 -0.22
CA GLU A 196 0.63 -1.34 0.66
C GLU A 196 1.43 -0.18 0.05
N ILE A 197 0.75 0.83 -0.46
CA ILE A 197 1.29 1.89 -1.29
C ILE A 197 1.32 3.20 -0.48
N LYS A 198 2.44 3.90 -0.56
CA LYS A 198 2.61 5.23 0.03
C LYS A 198 3.23 6.19 -0.97
N CYS A 199 2.53 7.28 -1.25
CA CYS A 199 3.04 8.38 -2.06
C CYS A 199 3.33 9.55 -1.12
N PRO A 200 4.53 9.63 -0.48
CA PRO A 200 4.85 10.74 0.41
C PRO A 200 4.84 12.07 -0.37
N TYR A 201 4.35 13.12 0.29
CA TYR A 201 4.28 14.46 -0.30
C TYR A 201 5.63 15.20 -0.27
N SER A 202 6.42 14.99 0.78
CA SER A 202 7.66 15.73 1.06
C SER A 202 8.78 14.85 1.59
N ARG A 203 8.45 13.84 2.40
CA ARG A 203 9.43 12.93 2.98
C ARG A 203 10.18 12.15 1.90
N LYS A 204 11.51 12.10 2.03
CA LYS A 204 12.37 11.23 1.22
C LYS A 204 12.10 9.76 1.52
N ILE A 205 12.13 8.95 0.48
CA ILE A 205 12.01 7.49 0.58
C ILE A 205 13.41 6.89 0.67
N GLU A 206 13.53 5.75 1.35
CA GLU A 206 14.82 5.08 1.56
C GLU A 206 14.62 3.57 1.48
N ASP A 207 15.44 2.92 0.65
CA ASP A 207 15.37 1.47 0.48
C ASP A 207 15.88 0.76 1.74
N GLY A 208 15.21 -0.33 2.11
CA GLY A 208 15.46 -1.08 3.35
C GLY A 208 14.84 -0.45 4.60
N VAL A 209 14.25 0.74 4.49
CA VAL A 209 13.58 1.42 5.61
C VAL A 209 12.07 1.41 5.40
N ILE A 210 11.37 0.77 6.32
CA ILE A 210 9.90 0.83 6.42
C ILE A 210 9.55 1.36 7.81
N PRO A 211 8.82 2.49 7.92
CA PRO A 211 8.34 3.01 9.20
C PRO A 211 7.59 1.95 10.02
N GLU A 212 7.86 1.90 11.33
CA GLU A 212 7.30 0.86 12.21
C GLU A 212 5.76 0.87 12.22
N LYS A 213 5.16 2.05 12.07
CA LYS A 213 3.71 2.19 11.90
C LYS A 213 3.18 1.39 10.70
N TYR A 214 3.87 1.47 9.56
CA TYR A 214 3.47 0.77 8.35
C TYR A 214 3.79 -0.72 8.43
N LYS A 215 4.91 -1.12 9.07
CA LYS A 215 5.15 -2.55 9.36
C LYS A 215 4.01 -3.16 10.17
N MET A 216 3.58 -2.49 11.23
CA MET A 216 2.47 -2.94 12.07
C MET A 216 1.15 -3.00 11.29
N GLN A 217 0.87 -2.00 10.46
CA GLN A 217 -0.29 -2.00 9.57
C GLN A 217 -0.27 -3.18 8.60
N ILE A 218 0.85 -3.44 7.92
CA ILE A 218 1.03 -4.54 6.98
C ILE A 218 0.82 -5.90 7.68
N GLN A 219 1.38 -6.09 8.88
CA GLN A 219 1.16 -7.32 9.64
C GLN A 219 -0.32 -7.53 9.97
N GLY A 220 -1.04 -6.45 10.31
CA GLY A 220 -2.49 -6.51 10.51
C GLY A 220 -3.27 -6.83 9.24
N GLN A 221 -2.89 -6.24 8.10
CA GLN A 221 -3.54 -6.56 6.83
C GLN A 221 -3.29 -8.01 6.40
N LEU A 222 -2.05 -8.49 6.49
CA LEU A 222 -1.67 -9.87 6.20
C LEU A 222 -2.41 -10.88 7.11
N ALA A 223 -2.56 -10.58 8.40
CA ALA A 223 -3.32 -11.39 9.32
C ALA A 223 -4.80 -11.50 8.92
N VAL A 224 -5.47 -10.36 8.71
CA VAL A 224 -6.90 -10.31 8.36
C VAL A 224 -7.19 -10.99 7.03
N CYS A 225 -6.33 -10.78 6.03
CA CYS A 225 -6.49 -11.36 4.70
C CYS A 225 -5.92 -12.78 4.59
N LYS A 226 -5.33 -13.33 5.67
CA LYS A 226 -4.66 -14.64 5.71
C LYS A 226 -3.52 -14.83 4.69
N LEU A 227 -3.00 -13.73 4.15
CA LEU A 227 -1.89 -13.70 3.20
C LEU A 227 -0.53 -13.78 3.90
N LYS A 228 0.50 -14.17 3.15
CA LYS A 228 1.87 -14.34 3.68
C LYS A 228 2.81 -13.20 3.34
N GLU A 229 2.53 -12.46 2.27
CA GLU A 229 3.46 -11.50 1.70
C GLU A 229 2.76 -10.22 1.24
N CYS A 230 3.44 -9.10 1.47
CA CYS A 230 3.03 -7.78 1.03
C CYS A 230 4.22 -7.07 0.38
N ASP A 231 4.03 -6.46 -0.78
CA ASP A 231 4.93 -5.46 -1.32
C ASP A 231 4.59 -4.10 -0.74
N TYR A 232 5.48 -3.57 0.11
CA TYR A 232 5.43 -2.18 0.55
C TYR A 232 6.06 -1.30 -0.52
N ILE A 233 5.29 -0.36 -1.06
CA ILE A 233 5.65 0.41 -2.24
C ILE A 233 5.66 1.89 -1.87
N GLU A 234 6.79 2.55 -2.11
CA GLU A 234 6.88 4.00 -2.00
C GLU A 234 7.15 4.62 -3.36
N CYS A 235 6.41 5.67 -3.71
CA CYS A 235 6.53 6.35 -5.00
C CYS A 235 6.76 7.85 -4.81
N VAL A 236 7.78 8.38 -5.48
CA VAL A 236 8.02 9.82 -5.62
C VAL A 236 7.49 10.25 -6.97
N PHE A 237 6.40 11.00 -6.96
CA PHE A 237 5.86 11.65 -8.15
C PHE A 237 6.30 13.10 -8.20
N LYS A 238 6.63 13.57 -9.40
CA LYS A 238 6.89 14.98 -9.67
C LYS A 238 5.78 15.56 -10.53
N SER A 239 5.17 16.64 -10.04
CA SER A 239 4.27 17.47 -10.85
C SER A 239 5.07 18.43 -11.70
N LEU A 240 4.71 18.55 -12.98
CA LEU A 240 5.29 19.50 -13.92
C LEU A 240 4.43 20.78 -13.95
N ASP A 241 5.07 21.92 -14.15
CA ASP A 241 4.44 23.23 -13.93
C ASP A 241 3.54 23.66 -15.10
N SER A 242 3.78 23.10 -16.29
CA SER A 242 3.09 23.49 -17.52
C SER A 242 2.85 22.31 -18.47
N VAL A 243 1.88 22.48 -19.36
CA VAL A 243 1.61 21.50 -20.42
C VAL A 243 2.75 21.48 -21.43
N GLU A 244 3.41 22.61 -21.67
CA GLU A 244 4.56 22.71 -22.56
C GLU A 244 5.74 21.90 -22.03
N GLU A 245 6.04 21.98 -20.73
CA GLU A 245 7.05 21.15 -20.06
C GLU A 245 6.70 19.66 -20.17
N TYR A 246 5.41 19.32 -19.98
CA TYR A 246 4.95 17.93 -20.10
C TYR A 246 5.03 17.39 -21.53
N LEU A 247 4.62 18.16 -22.53
CA LEU A 247 4.68 17.76 -23.94
C LEU A 247 6.12 17.63 -24.44
N ALA A 248 7.05 18.36 -23.82
CA ALA A 248 8.48 18.27 -24.10
C ALA A 248 9.18 17.19 -23.26
N LEU A 249 8.46 16.42 -22.43
CA LEU A 249 9.04 15.36 -21.63
C LEU A 249 9.64 14.30 -22.56
N ASP A 250 10.95 14.10 -22.42
CA ASP A 250 11.60 12.92 -22.98
C ASP A 250 11.14 11.71 -22.18
N CYS A 251 10.38 10.82 -22.83
CA CYS A 251 9.87 9.63 -22.17
C CYS A 251 10.93 8.52 -22.08
N ASP A 252 12.08 8.66 -22.74
CA ASP A 252 13.23 7.77 -22.56
C ASP A 252 14.08 8.25 -21.37
N ASP A 253 14.31 7.37 -20.39
CA ASP A 253 15.19 7.67 -19.25
C ASP A 253 16.69 7.64 -19.59
N GLY A 254 17.03 7.38 -20.87
CA GLY A 254 18.40 7.27 -21.37
C GLY A 254 19.03 5.90 -21.12
N ASN A 255 18.33 5.00 -20.42
CA ASN A 255 18.72 3.61 -20.18
C ASN A 255 17.80 2.62 -20.94
N GLY A 256 16.93 3.12 -21.82
CA GLY A 256 15.97 2.31 -22.57
C GLY A 256 14.73 1.92 -21.76
N ASN A 257 14.44 2.58 -20.63
CA ASN A 257 13.16 2.44 -19.96
C ASN A 257 12.28 3.67 -20.20
N ASP A 258 10.99 3.42 -20.43
CA ASP A 258 10.01 4.50 -20.52
C ASP A 258 9.73 5.07 -19.11
N ILE A 259 10.01 6.36 -18.93
CA ILE A 259 9.59 7.14 -17.77
C ILE A 259 8.06 7.06 -17.67
N LYS A 260 7.54 6.57 -16.55
CA LYS A 260 6.09 6.53 -16.34
C LYS A 260 5.56 7.93 -16.07
N HIS A 261 4.55 8.33 -16.82
CA HIS A 261 3.97 9.67 -16.77
C HIS A 261 2.48 9.65 -17.06
N GLY A 262 1.81 10.79 -16.88
CA GLY A 262 0.38 10.90 -17.14
C GLY A 262 -0.20 12.27 -16.81
N VAL A 263 -1.52 12.39 -16.98
CA VAL A 263 -2.29 13.58 -16.62
C VAL A 263 -3.42 13.17 -15.68
N ILE A 264 -3.62 13.97 -14.63
CA ILE A 264 -4.73 13.82 -13.69
C ILE A 264 -5.60 15.07 -13.79
N ALA A 265 -6.90 14.89 -14.06
CA ALA A 265 -7.88 15.95 -13.91
C ALA A 265 -8.53 15.86 -12.53
N GLU A 266 -8.45 16.97 -11.79
CA GLU A 266 -9.04 17.10 -10.46
C GLU A 266 -10.37 17.86 -10.54
N TYR A 267 -11.39 17.27 -9.92
CA TYR A 267 -12.71 17.87 -9.73
C TYR A 267 -13.10 17.81 -8.25
N TYR A 268 -14.15 18.53 -7.87
CA TYR A 268 -14.77 18.39 -6.55
C TYR A 268 -16.31 18.48 -6.64
N ASN A 269 -16.98 17.75 -5.76
CA ASN A 269 -18.45 17.75 -5.68
C ASN A 269 -18.99 18.88 -4.79
N SER A 270 -20.32 18.98 -4.64
CA SER A 270 -20.97 19.99 -3.80
C SER A 270 -20.65 19.87 -2.31
N LYS A 271 -20.16 18.70 -1.84
CA LYS A 271 -19.71 18.46 -0.46
C LYS A 271 -18.22 18.84 -0.26
N GLY A 272 -17.51 19.22 -1.32
CA GLY A 272 -16.07 19.51 -1.28
C GLY A 272 -15.17 18.27 -1.28
N GLU A 273 -15.70 17.11 -1.69
CA GLU A 273 -14.93 15.87 -1.87
C GLU A 273 -14.30 15.87 -3.26
N TYR A 274 -13.03 15.47 -3.35
CA TYR A 274 -12.29 15.45 -4.62
C TYR A 274 -12.58 14.17 -5.41
N VAL A 275 -12.68 14.33 -6.73
CA VAL A 275 -12.82 13.25 -7.71
C VAL A 275 -11.71 13.42 -8.75
N TYR A 276 -11.03 12.34 -9.10
CA TYR A 276 -9.88 12.36 -10.01
C TYR A 276 -10.16 11.48 -11.23
N TYR A 277 -9.78 11.98 -12.39
CA TYR A 277 -9.74 11.23 -13.64
C TYR A 277 -8.30 11.16 -14.13
N TYR A 278 -7.91 10.02 -14.67
CA TYR A 278 -6.52 9.70 -14.97
C TYR A 278 -6.39 9.40 -16.46
N SER A 279 -5.33 9.88 -17.11
CA SER A 279 -5.00 9.48 -18.48
C SER A 279 -4.79 7.97 -18.56
N GLU A 280 -4.90 7.39 -19.74
CA GLU A 280 -4.61 5.97 -19.93
C GLU A 280 -3.11 5.68 -19.84
N ALA A 281 -2.77 4.40 -19.64
CA ALA A 281 -1.40 3.94 -19.52
C ALA A 281 -0.72 3.80 -20.89
N ASN A 282 0.63 3.83 -20.94
CA ASN A 282 1.44 3.61 -22.15
C ASN A 282 1.08 4.51 -23.35
N ARG A 283 0.68 5.75 -23.05
CA ARG A 283 0.36 6.81 -24.02
C ARG A 283 1.49 7.82 -24.07
N THR A 284 1.69 8.45 -25.23
CA THR A 284 2.59 9.60 -25.36
C THR A 284 2.06 10.80 -24.56
N PRO A 285 2.91 11.77 -24.16
CA PRO A 285 2.45 12.97 -23.47
C PRO A 285 1.33 13.69 -24.20
N LYS A 286 1.40 13.75 -25.55
CA LYS A 286 0.36 14.35 -26.38
C LYS A 286 -0.98 13.60 -26.27
N GLU A 287 -0.96 12.28 -26.41
CA GLU A 287 -2.19 11.47 -26.27
C GLU A 287 -2.80 11.63 -24.87
N CYS A 288 -1.99 11.63 -23.81
CA CYS A 288 -2.51 11.85 -22.45
C CYS A 288 -3.17 13.22 -22.28
N VAL A 289 -2.63 14.28 -22.89
CA VAL A 289 -3.25 15.60 -22.90
C VAL A 289 -4.54 15.59 -23.72
N ASP A 290 -4.55 14.96 -24.88
CA ASP A 290 -5.74 14.88 -25.73
C ASP A 290 -6.87 14.10 -25.01
N ASP A 291 -6.54 13.00 -24.32
CA ASP A 291 -7.47 12.19 -23.53
C ASP A 291 -8.14 12.97 -22.38
N ILE A 292 -7.38 13.84 -21.70
CA ILE A 292 -7.80 14.48 -20.43
C ILE A 292 -8.21 15.95 -20.61
N CYS A 293 -7.50 16.68 -21.46
CA CYS A 293 -7.65 18.13 -21.64
C CYS A 293 -8.38 18.49 -22.95
N GLY A 294 -8.43 17.60 -23.95
CA GLY A 294 -8.91 17.87 -25.31
C GLY A 294 -10.43 18.04 -25.49
N GLY A 295 -11.24 17.89 -24.44
CA GLY A 295 -12.65 18.29 -24.45
C GLY A 295 -13.65 17.41 -25.22
N CYS A 296 -13.42 16.10 -25.40
CA CYS A 296 -14.35 15.22 -26.11
C CYS A 296 -14.63 13.91 -25.35
N ASP A 297 -15.90 13.68 -25.01
CA ASP A 297 -16.64 12.43 -24.76
C ASP A 297 -16.08 11.29 -23.87
N ASN A 298 -14.76 11.16 -23.66
CA ASN A 298 -14.13 10.03 -22.96
C ASN A 298 -14.13 10.19 -21.44
N ILE A 299 -14.06 11.43 -20.94
CA ILE A 299 -14.36 11.76 -19.54
C ILE A 299 -15.63 12.60 -19.56
N ASN A 300 -16.75 11.95 -19.25
CA ASN A 300 -18.01 12.63 -18.98
C ASN A 300 -18.15 12.74 -17.46
N PRO A 301 -17.49 13.74 -16.83
CA PRO A 301 -17.61 13.91 -15.40
C PRO A 301 -19.07 14.22 -15.11
N ASP A 302 -19.58 13.71 -13.99
CA ASP A 302 -20.91 14.05 -13.52
C ASP A 302 -21.06 15.58 -13.56
N LYS A 303 -22.12 16.07 -14.22
CA LYS A 303 -22.37 17.51 -14.42
C LYS A 303 -22.43 18.31 -13.11
N SER A 304 -22.58 17.63 -11.97
CA SER A 304 -22.53 18.22 -10.64
C SER A 304 -21.11 18.55 -10.14
N LEU A 305 -20.07 18.01 -10.79
CA LEU A 305 -18.68 18.21 -10.42
C LEU A 305 -18.13 19.53 -10.97
N LYS A 306 -17.32 20.20 -10.15
CA LYS A 306 -16.60 21.42 -10.54
C LYS A 306 -15.14 21.10 -10.80
N PHE A 307 -14.64 21.51 -11.97
CA PHE A 307 -13.23 21.37 -12.32
C PHE A 307 -12.35 22.23 -11.38
N SER A 308 -11.19 21.68 -11.00
CA SER A 308 -10.18 22.33 -10.17
C SER A 308 -8.93 22.65 -10.99
N LYS A 309 -8.22 21.61 -11.45
CA LYS A 309 -6.97 21.75 -12.21
C LYS A 309 -6.56 20.45 -12.89
N TYR A 310 -5.61 20.55 -13.81
CA TYR A 310 -4.83 19.42 -14.29
C TYR A 310 -3.53 19.28 -13.49
N THR A 311 -3.07 18.05 -13.30
CA THR A 311 -1.75 17.72 -12.76
C THR A 311 -1.04 16.84 -13.77
N TYR A 312 -0.02 17.40 -14.42
CA TYR A 312 0.90 16.67 -15.28
C TYR A 312 1.97 16.05 -14.39
N TRP A 313 2.20 14.75 -14.51
CA TRP A 313 3.10 14.05 -13.60
C TRP A 313 4.04 13.10 -14.31
N ARG A 314 5.17 12.85 -13.67
CA ARG A 314 6.05 11.72 -13.94
C ARG A 314 6.45 11.03 -12.64
N LEU A 315 6.78 9.75 -12.73
CA LEU A 315 7.33 8.97 -11.63
C LEU A 315 8.85 9.17 -11.63
N ASP A 316 9.39 9.78 -10.57
CA ASP A 316 10.83 9.97 -10.41
C ASP A 316 11.47 8.74 -9.74
N GLU A 317 10.81 8.14 -8.75
CA GLU A 317 11.34 6.98 -8.02
C GLU A 317 10.23 6.05 -7.53
N MET A 318 10.50 4.73 -7.53
CA MET A 318 9.64 3.70 -6.95
C MET A 318 10.48 2.64 -6.24
N ILE A 319 10.36 2.58 -4.91
CA ILE A 319 10.98 1.57 -4.06
C ILE A 319 9.94 0.54 -3.68
N ILE A 320 10.31 -0.74 -3.77
CA ILE A 320 9.41 -1.86 -3.47
C ILE A 320 10.11 -2.83 -2.53
N GLN A 321 9.53 -3.04 -1.35
CA GLN A 321 10.12 -3.83 -0.27
C GLN A 321 9.14 -4.92 0.16
N ARG A 322 9.53 -6.19 -0.04
CA ARG A 322 8.74 -7.36 0.37
C ARG A 322 8.75 -7.49 1.89
N VAL A 323 7.56 -7.54 2.49
CA VAL A 323 7.31 -7.81 3.91
C VAL A 323 6.61 -9.17 4.04
N VAL A 324 7.14 -10.03 4.89
CA VAL A 324 6.59 -11.36 5.18
C VAL A 324 5.82 -11.34 6.49
N PHE A 325 4.72 -12.08 6.56
CA PHE A 325 3.93 -12.22 7.76
C PHE A 325 4.71 -12.92 8.88
N ASN A 326 4.67 -12.36 10.09
CA ASN A 326 5.31 -12.90 11.28
C ASN A 326 4.25 -13.38 12.28
N ALA A 327 3.80 -14.61 12.09
CA ALA A 327 2.77 -15.23 12.92
C ALA A 327 3.10 -15.18 14.42
N LYS A 328 4.36 -15.46 14.80
CA LYS A 328 4.78 -15.44 16.20
C LYS A 328 4.70 -14.05 16.83
N ALA A 329 5.07 -13.01 16.10
CA ALA A 329 4.90 -11.64 16.59
C ALA A 329 3.41 -11.27 16.68
N TRP A 330 2.61 -11.71 15.70
CA TRP A 330 1.18 -11.45 15.64
C TRP A 330 0.41 -12.03 16.83
N GLU A 331 0.75 -13.24 17.30
CA GLU A 331 0.17 -13.83 18.51
C GLU A 331 0.26 -12.90 19.73
N THR A 332 1.32 -12.09 19.83
CA THR A 332 1.49 -11.13 20.94
C THR A 332 0.71 -9.82 20.74
N ILE A 333 0.23 -9.57 19.53
CA ILE A 333 -0.52 -8.36 19.15
C ILE A 333 -2.02 -8.58 19.35
N VAL A 334 -2.54 -9.77 19.05
CA VAL A 334 -3.98 -10.09 19.17
C VAL A 334 -4.57 -9.71 20.55
N PRO A 335 -3.96 -10.08 21.70
CA PRO A 335 -4.48 -9.67 23.00
C PRO A 335 -4.54 -8.15 23.22
N LYS A 336 -3.65 -7.39 22.56
CA LYS A 336 -3.60 -5.92 22.67
C LYS A 336 -4.74 -5.26 21.90
N ILE A 337 -5.17 -5.87 20.78
CA ILE A 337 -6.35 -5.42 20.03
C ILE A 337 -7.59 -5.56 20.91
N ASN A 338 -7.74 -6.71 21.58
CA ASN A 338 -8.87 -6.97 22.46
C ASN A 338 -8.88 -6.02 23.66
N ALA A 339 -7.74 -5.84 24.34
CA ALA A 339 -7.62 -4.89 25.45
C ALA A 339 -7.93 -3.44 25.03
N PHE A 340 -7.53 -3.04 23.82
CA PHE A 340 -7.91 -1.74 23.26
C PHE A 340 -9.43 -1.65 23.08
N TRP A 341 -10.07 -2.70 22.56
CA TRP A 341 -11.52 -2.69 22.35
C TRP A 341 -12.33 -2.74 23.64
N GLU A 342 -11.87 -3.47 24.65
CA GLU A 342 -12.44 -3.43 26.01
C GLU A 342 -12.47 -1.99 26.56
N SER A 343 -11.41 -1.22 26.31
CA SER A 343 -11.36 0.21 26.69
C SER A 343 -12.42 1.04 25.93
N VAL A 344 -12.69 0.72 24.67
CA VAL A 344 -13.76 1.37 23.88
C VAL A 344 -15.12 1.08 24.49
N GLU A 345 -15.40 -0.17 24.86
CA GLU A 345 -16.66 -0.56 25.49
C GLU A 345 -16.84 0.05 26.88
N GLU A 346 -15.78 0.14 27.68
CA GLU A 346 -15.80 0.86 28.96
C GLU A 346 -16.22 2.32 28.76
N TYR A 347 -15.62 3.02 27.78
CA TYR A 347 -15.99 4.40 27.46
C TYR A 347 -17.44 4.55 27.00
N LYS A 348 -17.98 3.60 26.22
CA LYS A 348 -19.41 3.60 25.82
C LYS A 348 -20.36 3.46 27.01
N SER A 349 -19.92 2.77 28.08
CA SER A 349 -20.72 2.53 29.28
C SER A 349 -20.76 3.72 30.26
N LEU A 350 -19.85 4.67 30.13
CA LEU A 350 -19.82 5.85 30.99
C LEU A 350 -21.02 6.76 30.70
N PRO A 351 -21.68 7.33 31.73
CA PRO A 351 -22.72 8.32 31.53
C PRO A 351 -22.17 9.50 30.73
N LEU A 352 -22.88 9.90 29.67
CA LEU A 352 -22.47 10.92 28.70
C LEU A 352 -21.91 12.17 29.41
N LEU A 353 -20.59 12.26 29.47
CA LEU A 353 -19.91 13.52 29.75
C LEU A 353 -20.12 14.44 28.53
N PRO A 354 -20.23 15.77 28.71
CA PRO A 354 -20.43 16.69 27.60
C PRO A 354 -19.36 16.45 26.53
N ILE A 355 -19.77 16.43 25.25
CA ILE A 355 -18.89 16.26 24.09
C ILE A 355 -17.72 17.25 24.20
N GLU A 356 -16.52 16.74 24.47
CA GLU A 356 -15.31 17.56 24.49
C GLU A 356 -14.97 17.99 23.06
N THR A 357 -15.40 19.17 22.65
CA THR A 357 -14.94 19.80 21.39
C THR A 357 -13.49 20.26 21.56
N GLY A 358 -12.54 19.37 21.30
CA GLY A 358 -11.12 19.61 21.48
C GLY A 358 -10.39 19.91 20.17
N MET A 359 -10.25 21.20 19.82
CA MET A 359 -9.23 21.66 18.87
C MET A 359 -7.81 21.41 19.41
N LYS A 360 -6.96 20.76 18.60
CA LYS A 360 -5.57 21.20 18.28
C LYS A 360 -4.96 20.28 17.21
N LYS A 361 -4.28 20.91 16.24
CA LYS A 361 -3.57 20.33 15.09
C LYS A 361 -2.94 18.97 15.40
N TYR A 362 -3.26 17.97 14.57
CA TYR A 362 -2.37 16.83 14.38
C TYR A 362 -1.01 17.39 13.91
N MET A 363 0.00 17.29 14.76
CA MET A 363 1.35 17.17 14.25
C MET A 363 1.48 15.73 13.79
N PHE A 364 1.35 15.53 12.48
CA PHE A 364 2.12 14.46 11.86
C PHE A 364 3.57 14.66 12.29
N VAL A 365 4.30 13.56 12.49
CA VAL A 365 5.76 13.58 12.72
C VAL A 365 6.32 14.68 11.83
N LYS A 366 6.96 15.69 12.42
CA LYS A 366 7.65 16.67 11.60
C LYS A 366 8.58 15.86 10.72
N ASP A 367 8.49 16.06 9.41
CA ASP A 367 9.60 15.73 8.53
C ASP A 367 10.75 16.61 9.03
N ASP A 368 11.53 16.08 9.97
CA ASP A 368 12.75 16.71 10.42
C ASP A 368 13.75 16.51 9.27
N ASP A 369 14.25 17.64 8.76
CA ASP A 369 15.14 17.78 7.60
C ASP A 369 16.36 16.85 7.58
#